data_AF-A0AA94H9D6-F1
#
_entry.id   AF-A0AA94H9D6-F1
#
_cell.length_a   1.000
_cell.length_b   1.000
_cell.length_c   1.000
_cell.angle_alpha   90.00
_cell.angle_beta   90.00
_cell.angle_gamma   90.00
#
_symmetry.space_group_name_H-M   'P 1'
#
loop_
_entity.id
_entity.type
_entity.pdbx_description
1 polymer ?
#
loop_
_entity_poly.entity_id
_entity_poly.type
_entity_poly.pdbx_seq_one_letter_code
_entity_poly.pdbx_strand_id
1 'polypeptide(L)'
;MKVYVVCSQRGDFELLRSADKWILSVLMPNYYPNSHFDVSKDFLLTDDEVTHKEDVEYLKKPAENIRKDWSTFLNREVSDVKIVR
;
A
#
# COMPACT_ATOMS: atom_id res chain seq x y z
N MET A 1 -5.65 1.58 -13.00
CA MET A 1 -4.37 2.32 -13.20
C MET A 1 -3.22 1.34 -13.40
N LYS A 2 -2.33 1.54 -14.39
CA LYS A 2 -1.13 0.69 -14.57
C LYS A 2 -0.06 1.10 -13.56
N VAL A 3 0.51 0.14 -12.86
CA VAL A 3 1.57 0.36 -11.86
C VAL A 3 2.69 -0.65 -12.01
N TYR A 4 3.87 -0.29 -11.50
CA TYR A 4 5.03 -1.16 -11.41
C TYR A 4 5.45 -1.31 -9.94
N VAL A 5 5.89 -2.50 -9.55
CA VAL A 5 6.42 -2.75 -8.21
C VAL A 5 7.84 -2.19 -8.14
N VAL A 6 8.09 -1.28 -7.20
CA VAL A 6 9.41 -0.69 -6.94
C VAL A 6 10.10 -1.39 -5.77
N CYS A 7 9.35 -1.68 -4.71
CA CYS A 7 9.83 -2.39 -3.53
C CYS A 7 8.72 -3.31 -3.01
N SER A 8 9.10 -4.47 -2.49
CA SER A 8 8.17 -5.44 -1.88
C SER A 8 8.71 -5.85 -0.51
N GLN A 9 7.96 -5.53 0.55
CA GLN A 9 8.16 -6.00 1.90
C GLN A 9 7.13 -7.09 2.17
N ARG A 10 7.55 -8.35 1.98
CA ARG A 10 6.63 -9.51 2.05
C ARG A 10 5.95 -9.59 3.42
N GLY A 11 4.63 -9.75 3.39
CA GLY A 11 3.80 -9.77 4.60
C GLY A 11 3.43 -8.38 5.11
N ASP A 12 3.99 -7.32 4.52
CA ASP A 12 3.73 -5.95 4.95
C ASP A 12 3.07 -5.08 3.88
N PHE A 13 3.86 -4.63 2.91
CA PHE A 13 3.40 -3.73 1.86
C PHE A 13 4.25 -3.86 0.59
N GLU A 14 3.70 -3.39 -0.52
CA GLU A 14 4.44 -3.13 -1.75
C GLU A 14 4.41 -1.64 -2.08
N LEU A 15 5.56 -1.08 -2.44
CA LEU A 15 5.65 0.27 -2.98
C LEU A 15 5.48 0.19 -4.50
N LEU A 16 4.45 0.84 -5.01
CA LEU A 16 4.08 0.84 -6.41
C LEU A 16 4.25 2.24 -7.02
N ARG A 17 4.63 2.28 -8.30
CA ARG A 17 4.74 3.50 -9.09
C ARG A 17 3.78 3.47 -10.27
N SER A 18 2.92 4.47 -10.38
CA SER A 18 2.25 4.87 -11.63
C SER A 18 2.93 6.15 -12.14
N ALA A 19 2.89 6.41 -13.45
CA ALA A 19 3.50 7.55 -14.16
C ALA A 19 4.02 8.71 -13.27
N ASP A 20 3.10 9.37 -12.54
CA ASP A 20 3.33 10.49 -11.63
C ASP A 20 3.08 10.18 -10.14
N LYS A 21 2.46 9.04 -9.79
CA LYS A 21 1.96 8.74 -8.45
C LYS A 21 2.69 7.59 -7.75
N TRP A 22 2.90 7.73 -6.45
CA TRP A 22 3.37 6.65 -5.58
C TRP A 22 2.23 6.09 -4.77
N ILE A 23 2.21 4.77 -4.65
CA ILE A 23 1.12 4.04 -4.00
C ILE A 23 1.75 3.03 -3.04
N LEU A 24 1.20 2.96 -1.83
CA LEU A 24 1.51 1.94 -0.85
C LEU A 24 0.39 0.90 -0.90
N SER A 25 0.71 -0.30 -1.38
CA SER A 25 -0.19 -1.46 -1.35
C SER A 25 0.00 -2.19 -0.04
N VAL A 26 -0.92 -2.03 0.89
CA VAL A 26 -0.79 -2.56 2.24
C VAL A 26 -1.55 -3.87 2.36
N LEU A 27 -0.87 -4.90 2.86
CA LEU A 27 -1.47 -6.19 3.12
C LEU A 27 -2.35 -6.13 4.37
N MET A 28 -3.65 -6.37 4.21
CA MET A 28 -4.61 -6.42 5.30
C MET A 28 -4.77 -7.85 5.79
N PRO A 29 -4.58 -8.11 7.10
CA PRO A 29 -4.87 -9.41 7.68
C PRO A 29 -6.37 -9.65 7.59
N ASN A 30 -6.76 -10.76 6.97
CA ASN A 30 -8.15 -11.14 6.87
C ASN A 30 -8.57 -11.86 8.16
N TYR A 31 -9.45 -11.23 8.95
CA TYR A 31 -9.96 -11.78 10.21
C TYR A 31 -11.20 -12.68 10.04
N TYR A 32 -11.57 -13.08 8.82
CA TYR A 32 -12.68 -14.00 8.61
C TYR A 32 -12.26 -15.47 8.86
N PRO A 33 -12.98 -16.21 9.72
CA PRO A 33 -12.78 -17.65 9.87
C PRO A 33 -13.02 -18.33 8.51
N ASN A 34 -12.03 -19.06 8.00
CA ASN A 34 -12.04 -19.85 6.76
C ASN A 34 -11.71 -19.13 5.43
N SER A 35 -11.20 -17.90 5.44
CA SER A 35 -10.60 -17.30 4.24
C SER A 35 -9.16 -16.85 4.50
N HIS A 36 -8.20 -17.68 4.12
CA HIS A 36 -6.75 -17.41 4.24
C HIS A 36 -6.20 -16.46 3.17
N PHE A 37 -7.02 -15.56 2.65
CA PHE A 37 -6.57 -14.61 1.63
C PHE A 37 -6.42 -13.25 2.28
N ASP A 38 -5.16 -12.88 2.51
CA ASP A 38 -4.81 -11.49 2.78
C ASP A 38 -5.25 -10.62 1.59
N VAL A 39 -5.89 -9.50 1.88
CA VAL A 39 -6.37 -8.56 0.85
C VAL A 39 -5.45 -7.36 0.86
N SER A 40 -4.84 -7.04 -0.27
CA SER A 40 -4.12 -5.78 -0.40
C SER A 40 -5.09 -4.64 -0.65
N LYS A 41 -4.87 -3.51 0.03
CA LYS A 41 -5.53 -2.24 -0.25
C LYS A 41 -4.48 -1.21 -0.67
N ASP A 42 -4.80 -0.41 -1.67
CA ASP A 42 -3.85 0.49 -2.31
C ASP A 42 -4.13 1.95 -1.92
N PHE A 43 -3.10 2.66 -1.45
CA PHE A 43 -3.22 4.04 -0.97
C PHE A 43 -2.19 4.96 -1.62
N LEU A 44 -2.62 6.12 -2.11
CA LEU A 44 -1.69 7.15 -2.59
C LEU A 44 -0.82 7.66 -1.44
N LEU A 45 0.48 7.78 -1.66
CA LEU A 45 1.37 8.49 -0.75
C LEU A 45 1.09 10.00 -0.79
N THR A 46 1.22 10.67 0.35
CA THR A 46 1.24 12.13 0.45
C THR A 46 2.57 12.69 -0.07
N ASP A 47 2.62 13.99 -0.34
CA ASP A 47 3.86 14.64 -0.79
C ASP A 47 5.02 14.43 0.20
N ASP A 48 4.74 14.48 1.51
CA ASP A 48 5.74 14.21 2.56
C ASP A 48 6.25 12.76 2.53
N GLU A 49 5.34 11.79 2.44
CA GLU A 49 5.70 10.38 2.37
C GLU A 49 6.48 10.05 1.08
N VAL A 50 6.19 10.74 -0.03
CA VAL A 50 6.94 10.61 -1.29
C VAL A 50 8.40 11.06 -1.13
N THR A 51 8.68 12.06 -0.29
CA THR A 51 10.08 12.45 -0.02
C THR A 51 10.87 11.33 0.67
N HIS A 52 10.18 10.46 1.41
CA HIS A 52 10.75 9.33 2.16
C HIS A 52 10.58 7.97 1.46
N LYS A 53 10.16 7.94 0.19
CA LYS A 53 9.85 6.69 -0.55
C LYS A 53 10.97 5.65 -0.61
N GLU A 54 12.23 6.05 -0.42
CA GLU A 54 13.41 5.16 -0.42
C GLU A 54 13.74 4.65 0.99
N ASP A 55 13.16 5.25 2.03
CA ASP A 55 13.28 4.82 3.42
C ASP A 55 12.19 3.79 3.74
N VAL A 56 12.56 2.52 3.62
CA VAL A 56 11.67 1.39 3.89
C VAL A 56 11.18 1.40 5.34
N GLU A 57 12.02 1.79 6.30
CA GLU A 57 11.67 1.79 7.71
C GLU A 57 10.67 2.91 8.03
N TYR A 58 10.80 4.05 7.36
CA TYR A 58 9.77 5.09 7.37
C TYR A 58 8.44 4.54 6.84
N LEU A 59 8.44 3.89 5.67
CA LEU A 59 7.22 3.39 5.01
C LEU A 59 6.49 2.28 5.77
N LYS A 60 7.16 1.56 6.68
CA LYS A 60 6.49 0.61 7.59
C LYS A 60 5.49 1.30 8.50
N LYS A 61 5.80 2.51 9.00
CA LYS A 61 4.91 3.24 9.91
C LYS A 61 3.53 3.58 9.30
N PRO A 62 3.42 4.21 8.11
CA PRO A 62 2.14 4.42 7.48
C PRO A 62 1.47 3.09 7.10
N ALA A 63 2.21 2.07 6.66
CA ALA A 63 1.62 0.74 6.39
C ALA A 63 0.96 0.12 7.64
N GLU A 64 1.63 0.15 8.79
CA GLU A 64 1.08 -0.31 10.07
C GLU A 64 -0.14 0.50 10.52
N ASN A 65 -0.10 1.82 10.36
CA ASN A 65 -1.22 2.69 10.73
C ASN A 65 -2.44 2.42 9.85
N ILE A 66 -2.26 2.26 8.54
CA ILE A 66 -3.31 1.86 7.61
C ILE A 66 -3.85 0.49 7.99
N ARG A 67 -2.98 -0.48 8.33
CA ARG A 67 -3.43 -1.82 8.73
C ARG A 67 -4.30 -1.80 9.99
N LYS A 68 -3.99 -0.92 10.95
CA LYS A 68 -4.76 -0.77 12.19
C LYS A 68 -6.13 -0.15 11.96
N ASP A 69 -6.21 0.88 11.11
CA ASP A 69 -7.46 1.58 10.81
C ASP A 69 -7.45 2.21 9.40
N TRP A 70 -7.66 1.36 8.40
CA TRP A 70 -7.65 1.76 6.99
C TRP A 70 -8.78 2.75 6.65
N SER A 71 -9.85 2.79 7.45
CA SER A 71 -11.01 3.64 7.20
C SER A 71 -10.66 5.13 7.27
N THR A 72 -9.66 5.48 8.07
CA THR A 72 -9.15 6.86 8.19
C THR A 72 -8.36 7.32 6.96
N PHE A 73 -7.99 6.39 6.06
CA PHE A 73 -7.21 6.65 4.85
C PHE A 73 -8.05 6.54 3.56
N LEU A 74 -9.38 6.43 3.67
CA LEU A 74 -10.31 6.29 2.54
C LEU A 74 -10.16 7.39 1.47
N ASN A 75 -9.81 8.62 1.87
CA ASN A 75 -9.58 9.73 0.95
C ASN A 75 -8.34 9.54 0.06
N ARG A 76 -7.48 8.58 0.38
CA ARG A 76 -6.25 8.23 -0.34
C ARG A 76 -6.34 6.85 -0.99
N GLU A 77 -7.36 6.06 -0.67
CA GLU A 77 -7.55 4.72 -1.25
C GLU A 77 -7.80 4.82 -2.77
N VAL A 78 -7.15 3.96 -3.53
CA VAL A 78 -7.33 3.83 -4.97
C VAL A 78 -7.77 2.42 -5.32
N SER A 79 -8.72 2.32 -6.25
CA SER A 79 -9.21 1.04 -6.76
C SER A 79 -8.69 0.78 -8.18
N ASP A 80 -8.91 -0.43 -8.69
CA ASP A 80 -8.58 -0.84 -10.06
C ASP A 80 -7.09 -0.71 -10.42
N VAL A 81 -6.21 -0.93 -9.44
CA VAL A 81 -4.77 -1.00 -9.66
C VAL A 81 -4.43 -2.29 -10.41
N LYS A 82 -3.72 -2.15 -11.53
CA LYS A 82 -3.28 -3.27 -12.38
C LYS A 82 -1.76 -3.27 -12.42
N ILE A 83 -1.16 -4.22 -11.72
CA ILE A 83 0.29 -4.42 -11.71
C ILE A 83 0.71 -4.91 -13.10
N VAL A 84 1.63 -4.17 -13.71
CA VAL A 84 2.28 -4.53 -14.98
C VAL A 84 3.63 -5.16 -14.64
N ARG A 85 3.85 -6.38 -15.14
CA ARG A 85 5.13 -7.10 -15.03
C ARG A 85 5.99 -6.85 -16.25
#